data_AF-A0A5J5A985-F1
#
_entry.id   AF-A0A5J5A985-F1
#
_cell.length_a   1.000
_cell.length_b   1.000
_cell.length_c   1.000
_cell.angle_alpha   90.00
_cell.angle_beta   90.00
_cell.angle_gamma   90.00
#
_symmetry.space_group_name_H-M   'P 1'
#
loop_
_entity.id
_entity.type
_entity.pdbx_description
1 polymer ?
#
loop_
_entity_poly.entity_id
_entity_poly.type
_entity_poly.pdbx_seq_one_letter_code
_entity_poly.pdbx_strand_id
1 'polypeptide(L)'
;MAIRRSFTSLSTIFILLIICGLAYGRLVTDHPSTRSDLISDGVHDDFRGLSLLRLNPFYASDSCDQTYGFMPCTTTTLGNLFLIIVYGFLMYTGATYLSSGSELLLEILGPGLVGGLLLPILGALPDAMLILVSGLSGSTETAQSQVSVGMGLLAGSTVMLLTVIWGTCVVVGKCDLEESIAIDEKCTKGFSLTGSGVSTDIWTSYAARIMAISVIPFVVVQLPQAFLSTSGRHLVVLISMILSLLLLVSYCLYQVFQPRIQSRRLAYVKHKHVISGLLKHLRMRSMGKLIKEDGSPNKEILQKLFKTIDADSDGNISKAELKALVVGIRFEEINLDEDDAVEKLMKAFDTSRDGQIDLDEFTQGIKKWFEEATQSGVTLEPDFGTITHLTNLHEETKKEYSLLVDHRDEAVESIENPRWTTFKAVLLLLLGTVIAAAFADPLVDAVDNFSSATSIPSFFISFIALPLATNSSEAVSAIIFASRKKKRSASLTFSELYGAVTMNNLLCLAVFLALVYVRGLTWDFSSEVLVILIVCIVMGAFASFRRTFPLWTSSIAFLLYPFSLALVYVLDYVFGWS
;
A
#
# COMPACT_ATOMS: atom_id res chain seq x y z
N MET A 1 -18.23 14.97 -3.65
CA MET A 1 -19.17 15.37 -2.56
C MET A 1 -18.51 15.29 -1.17
N ALA A 2 -17.66 14.28 -0.90
CA ALA A 2 -16.91 14.14 0.37
C ALA A 2 -15.96 15.33 0.67
N ILE A 3 -15.26 15.85 -0.34
CA ILE A 3 -14.34 17.00 -0.17
C ILE A 3 -15.08 18.28 0.29
N ARG A 4 -16.27 18.55 -0.24
CA ARG A 4 -17.08 19.72 0.16
C ARG A 4 -17.61 19.58 1.60
N ARG A 5 -17.91 18.35 2.04
CA ARG A 5 -18.31 18.03 3.42
C ARG A 5 -17.12 18.13 4.39
N SER A 6 -15.93 17.69 3.98
CA SER A 6 -14.68 17.79 4.76
C SER A 6 -14.29 19.25 4.98
N PHE A 7 -14.34 20.10 3.95
CA PHE A 7 -14.02 21.54 4.07
C PHE A 7 -14.97 22.29 5.02
N THR A 8 -16.27 21.96 4.99
CA THR A 8 -17.25 22.49 5.96
C THR A 8 -17.04 21.95 7.37
N SER A 9 -16.57 20.70 7.52
CA SER A 9 -16.24 20.11 8.82
C SER A 9 -14.96 20.71 9.42
N LEU A 10 -13.95 20.97 8.59
CA LEU A 10 -12.69 21.60 9.00
C LEU A 10 -12.92 23.06 9.40
N SER A 11 -13.73 23.79 8.64
CA SER A 11 -14.10 25.18 8.98
C SER A 11 -14.92 25.25 10.26
N THR A 12 -15.86 24.32 10.48
CA THR A 12 -16.65 24.29 11.72
C THR A 12 -15.83 23.88 12.93
N ILE A 13 -14.90 22.93 12.81
CA ILE A 13 -13.98 22.54 13.89
C ILE A 13 -12.96 23.64 14.17
N PHE A 14 -12.44 24.33 13.15
CA PHE A 14 -11.56 25.48 13.32
C PHE A 14 -12.29 26.64 14.01
N ILE A 15 -13.56 26.89 13.65
CA ILE A 15 -14.43 27.84 14.36
C ILE A 15 -14.67 27.37 15.79
N LEU A 16 -14.86 26.07 16.05
CA LEU A 16 -15.05 25.51 17.39
C LEU A 16 -13.77 25.60 18.25
N LEU A 17 -12.60 25.40 17.65
CA LEU A 17 -11.29 25.61 18.27
C LEU A 17 -11.05 27.09 18.58
N ILE A 18 -11.45 28.00 17.69
CA ILE A 18 -11.41 29.45 17.94
C ILE A 18 -12.38 29.83 19.06
N ILE A 19 -13.59 29.26 19.09
CA ILE A 19 -14.59 29.54 20.13
C ILE A 19 -14.16 28.96 21.49
N CYS A 20 -13.57 27.76 21.53
CA CYS A 20 -12.97 27.20 22.75
C CYS A 20 -11.72 27.99 23.20
N GLY A 21 -10.90 28.44 22.25
CA GLY A 21 -9.76 29.34 22.50
C GLY A 21 -10.20 30.70 23.04
N LEU A 22 -11.35 31.25 22.59
CA LEU A 22 -11.94 32.48 23.13
C LEU A 22 -12.64 32.27 24.47
N ALA A 23 -13.12 31.05 24.77
CA ALA A 23 -13.73 30.72 26.06
C ALA A 23 -12.71 30.55 27.19
N TYR A 24 -11.45 30.23 26.87
CA TYR A 24 -10.35 30.08 27.85
C TYR A 24 -9.16 31.03 27.66
N GLY A 25 -9.10 31.79 26.57
CA GLY A 25 -8.06 32.77 26.27
C GLY A 25 -8.62 34.19 26.27
N ARG A 26 -8.52 34.90 27.40
CA ARG A 26 -8.53 36.36 27.36
C ARG A 26 -7.14 36.82 26.92
N LEU A 27 -7.09 37.54 25.81
CA LEU A 27 -5.90 38.20 25.27
C LEU A 27 -5.26 39.08 26.36
N VAL A 28 -4.16 38.61 26.97
CA VAL A 28 -3.31 39.48 27.79
C VAL A 28 -2.50 40.31 26.81
N THR A 29 -2.93 41.54 26.58
CA THR A 29 -2.06 42.57 26.01
C THR A 29 -0.95 42.84 27.02
N ASP A 30 0.23 42.26 26.76
CA ASP A 30 1.46 42.59 27.46
C ASP A 30 1.77 44.08 27.21
N HIS A 31 1.52 44.94 28.20
CA HIS A 31 2.12 46.27 28.19
C HIS A 31 3.52 46.15 28.81
N PRO A 32 4.58 46.52 28.07
CA PRO A 32 5.94 46.41 28.58
C PRO A 32 6.10 47.34 29.78
N SER A 33 6.60 46.79 30.87
CA SER A 33 6.95 47.49 32.10
C SER A 33 7.98 48.59 31.82
N THR A 34 7.52 49.83 31.66
CA THR A 34 8.36 51.03 31.81
C THR A 34 7.98 51.77 33.07
N ARG A 35 8.97 51.81 33.96
CA ARG A 35 9.12 52.64 35.15
C ARG A 35 8.73 54.11 34.88
N SER A 36 7.75 54.65 35.59
CA SER A 36 7.66 56.08 35.92
C SER A 36 6.61 56.30 37.01
N ASP A 37 7.02 57.00 38.06
CA ASP A 37 6.21 57.56 39.13
C ASP A 37 4.93 58.23 38.61
N LEU A 38 3.82 58.11 39.37
CA LEU A 38 2.89 59.21 39.68
C LEU A 38 1.78 58.74 40.64
N ILE A 39 1.52 59.59 41.63
CA ILE A 39 0.50 59.56 42.67
C ILE A 39 -0.83 60.08 42.10
N SER A 40 -1.98 59.44 42.39
CA SER A 40 -3.32 60.07 42.61
C SER A 40 -4.37 58.98 42.86
N ASP A 41 -4.90 58.83 44.07
CA ASP A 41 -6.11 59.44 44.68
C ASP A 41 -7.42 58.69 44.35
N GLY A 42 -8.10 58.28 45.42
CA GLY A 42 -9.27 57.42 45.33
C GLY A 42 -10.54 58.20 45.05
N VAL A 43 -11.41 57.62 44.23
CA VAL A 43 -12.84 57.94 44.18
C VAL A 43 -13.62 56.65 43.97
N HIS A 44 -14.48 56.36 44.94
CA HIS A 44 -15.57 55.39 44.81
C HIS A 44 -16.54 55.84 43.72
N ASP A 45 -16.94 54.92 42.84
CA ASP A 45 -18.27 55.01 42.25
C ASP A 45 -18.90 53.61 42.15
N ASP A 46 -19.96 53.45 42.94
CA ASP A 46 -20.92 52.36 42.89
C ASP A 46 -21.72 52.46 41.58
N PHE A 47 -21.52 51.52 40.67
CA PHE A 47 -22.53 51.22 39.64
C PHE A 47 -23.00 49.77 39.77
N ARG A 48 -24.18 49.63 40.39
CA ARG A 48 -24.98 48.41 40.45
C ARG A 48 -25.31 47.93 39.03
N GLY A 49 -24.62 46.88 38.58
CA GLY A 49 -24.96 46.11 37.39
C GLY A 49 -25.11 44.62 37.73
N LEU A 50 -26.36 44.14 37.64
CA LEU A 50 -26.84 42.75 37.63
C LEU A 50 -25.91 41.64 38.16
N SER A 51 -26.23 41.15 39.36
CA SER A 51 -25.77 39.87 39.89
C SER A 51 -26.48 38.71 39.16
N LEU A 52 -25.92 38.24 38.05
CA LEU A 52 -26.28 36.95 37.46
C LEU A 52 -25.00 36.12 37.27
N LEU A 53 -24.93 35.01 38.02
CA LEU A 53 -23.90 33.96 37.94
C LEU A 53 -22.47 34.38 38.33
N ARG A 54 -22.28 34.55 39.65
CA ARG A 54 -20.97 34.36 40.29
C ARG A 54 -20.63 32.86 40.26
N LEU A 55 -20.10 32.38 39.14
CA LEU A 55 -19.33 31.13 39.13
C LEU A 55 -17.97 31.44 39.75
N ASN A 56 -17.64 30.70 40.81
CA ASN A 56 -16.35 30.78 41.49
C ASN A 56 -15.20 30.72 40.47
N PRO A 57 -14.15 31.55 40.62
CA PRO A 57 -12.95 31.39 39.84
C PRO A 57 -12.28 30.08 40.30
N PHE A 58 -12.38 29.03 39.49
CA PHE A 58 -11.47 27.90 39.60
C PHE A 58 -10.09 28.42 39.19
N TYR A 59 -9.33 28.85 40.21
CA TYR A 59 -7.89 28.94 40.14
C TYR A 59 -7.35 27.57 39.71
N ALA A 60 -6.86 27.49 38.48
CA ALA A 60 -5.87 26.49 38.10
C ALA A 60 -4.60 27.27 37.76
N SER A 61 -3.81 27.51 38.79
CA SER A 61 -2.39 27.79 38.68
C SER A 61 -1.71 26.48 38.26
N ASP A 62 -1.50 26.30 36.95
CA ASP A 62 -0.41 25.52 36.38
C ASP A 62 -0.30 25.97 34.92
N SER A 63 0.81 26.63 34.58
CA SER A 63 1.09 27.11 33.23
C SER A 63 1.21 25.90 32.29
N CYS A 64 0.22 25.73 31.42
CA CYS A 64 0.25 24.73 30.37
C CYS A 64 1.04 25.31 29.18
N ASP A 65 2.17 24.69 28.83
CA ASP A 65 3.03 25.15 27.75
C ASP A 65 2.35 24.94 26.39
N GLN A 66 2.10 26.04 25.68
CA GLN A 66 1.45 26.01 24.37
C GLN A 66 2.47 25.62 23.30
N THR A 67 2.26 24.49 22.59
CA THR A 67 3.18 23.92 21.58
C THR A 67 3.73 24.95 20.58
N TYR A 68 2.89 25.86 20.09
CA TYR A 68 3.29 26.94 19.17
C TYR A 68 2.94 28.34 19.70
N GLY A 69 2.63 28.49 20.99
CA GLY A 69 2.25 29.78 21.60
C GLY A 69 0.84 30.31 21.24
N PHE A 70 0.05 29.56 20.46
CA PHE A 70 -1.34 29.89 20.17
C PHE A 70 -2.29 28.68 20.21
N MET A 71 -1.74 27.47 20.24
CA MET A 71 -2.53 26.24 20.24
C MET A 71 -3.09 25.98 21.65
N PRO A 72 -4.35 25.47 21.76
CA PRO A 72 -4.97 25.22 23.05
C PRO A 72 -4.20 24.14 23.83
N CYS A 73 -3.95 24.42 25.11
CA CYS A 73 -3.28 23.51 26.05
C CYS A 73 -4.19 23.29 27.26
N THR A 74 -4.18 22.09 27.83
CA THR A 74 -4.94 21.78 29.06
C THR A 74 -4.21 20.74 29.90
N THR A 75 -4.32 20.88 31.22
CA THR A 75 -3.80 19.91 32.19
C THR A 75 -4.87 18.90 32.64
N THR A 76 -6.11 19.07 32.18
CA THR A 76 -7.23 18.20 32.57
C THR A 76 -7.31 16.95 31.71
N THR A 77 -7.67 15.82 32.31
CA THR A 77 -7.83 14.54 31.59
C THR A 77 -8.84 14.63 30.45
N LEU A 78 -10.00 15.24 30.71
CA LEU A 78 -11.07 15.42 29.71
C LEU A 78 -10.66 16.40 28.62
N GLY A 79 -9.96 17.48 28.97
CA GLY A 79 -9.42 18.42 28.00
C GLY A 79 -8.41 17.76 27.05
N ASN A 80 -7.47 16.98 27.60
CA ASN A 80 -6.46 16.30 26.77
C ASN A 80 -7.10 15.23 25.89
N LEU A 81 -8.10 14.49 26.38
CA LEU A 81 -8.88 13.58 25.55
C LEU A 81 -9.58 14.31 24.40
N PHE A 82 -10.16 15.48 24.66
CA PHE A 82 -10.77 16.32 23.61
C PHE A 82 -9.74 16.78 22.58
N LEU A 83 -8.56 17.23 23.02
CA LEU A 83 -7.47 17.63 22.12
C LEU A 83 -6.96 16.46 21.27
N ILE A 84 -6.78 15.27 21.85
CA ILE A 84 -6.41 14.05 21.10
C ILE A 84 -7.44 13.75 20.01
N ILE A 85 -8.73 13.84 20.31
CA ILE A 85 -9.79 13.59 19.32
C ILE A 85 -9.76 14.65 18.20
N VAL A 86 -9.61 15.93 18.54
CA VAL A 86 -9.62 17.02 17.56
C VAL A 86 -8.37 16.97 16.68
N TYR A 87 -7.18 16.87 17.27
CA TYR A 87 -5.93 16.76 16.52
C TYR A 87 -5.84 15.45 15.75
N GLY A 88 -6.35 14.35 16.31
CA GLY A 88 -6.49 13.08 15.60
C GLY A 88 -7.39 13.19 14.36
N PHE A 89 -8.52 13.92 14.46
CA PHE A 89 -9.39 14.19 13.31
C PHE A 89 -8.72 15.07 12.24
N LEU A 90 -7.92 16.06 12.65
CA LEU A 90 -7.16 16.90 11.73
C LEU A 90 -6.05 16.11 11.03
N MET A 91 -5.34 15.24 11.75
CA MET A 91 -4.37 14.30 11.19
C MET A 91 -5.03 13.32 10.21
N TYR A 92 -6.18 12.75 10.57
CA TYR A 92 -6.99 11.94 9.67
C TYR A 92 -7.34 12.71 8.40
N THR A 93 -7.74 13.98 8.52
CA THR A 93 -8.04 14.81 7.35
C THR A 93 -6.81 15.01 6.47
N GLY A 94 -5.63 15.22 7.06
CA GLY A 94 -4.35 15.25 6.34
C GLY A 94 -4.07 13.95 5.59
N ALA A 95 -4.24 12.80 6.25
CA ALA A 95 -4.09 11.48 5.66
C ALA A 95 -5.08 11.24 4.50
N THR A 96 -6.33 11.66 4.63
CA THR A 96 -7.32 11.56 3.53
C THR A 96 -6.97 12.40 2.32
N TYR A 97 -6.37 13.59 2.50
CA TYR A 97 -5.88 14.41 1.39
C TYR A 97 -4.66 13.78 0.72
N LEU A 98 -3.74 13.19 1.50
CA LEU A 98 -2.62 12.41 0.96
C LEU A 98 -3.13 11.24 0.12
N SER A 99 -4.05 10.44 0.65
CA SER A 99 -4.65 9.28 -0.01
C SER A 99 -5.43 9.68 -1.29
N SER A 100 -6.25 10.73 -1.24
CA SER A 100 -6.97 11.21 -2.43
C SER A 100 -6.03 11.77 -3.50
N GLY A 101 -4.97 12.49 -3.08
CA GLY A 101 -3.94 13.00 -3.99
C GLY A 101 -3.16 11.87 -4.65
N SER A 102 -2.89 10.79 -3.92
CA SER A 102 -2.18 9.64 -4.44
C SER A 102 -3.04 8.78 -5.37
N GLU A 103 -4.34 8.65 -5.11
CA GLU A 103 -5.29 7.99 -6.01
C GLU A 103 -5.37 8.70 -7.38
N LEU A 104 -5.46 10.03 -7.39
CA LEU A 104 -5.39 10.81 -8.64
C LEU A 104 -4.07 10.62 -9.39
N LEU A 105 -2.99 10.33 -8.65
CA LEU A 105 -1.67 10.03 -9.22
C LEU A 105 -1.59 8.60 -9.77
N LEU A 106 -2.35 7.64 -9.19
CA LEU A 106 -2.49 6.26 -9.69
C LEU A 106 -3.11 6.24 -11.07
N GLU A 107 -4.18 7.04 -11.28
CA GLU A 107 -4.87 7.12 -12.56
C GLU A 107 -3.90 7.50 -13.70
N ILE A 108 -2.93 8.37 -13.42
CA ILE A 108 -1.99 8.90 -14.41
C ILE A 108 -0.76 8.00 -14.62
N LEU A 109 -0.13 7.52 -13.54
CA LEU A 109 1.16 6.79 -13.62
C LEU A 109 0.99 5.26 -13.72
N GLY A 110 -0.23 4.75 -13.63
CA GLY A 110 -0.57 3.33 -13.79
C GLY A 110 -0.35 2.49 -12.51
N PRO A 111 -1.00 1.31 -12.43
CA PRO A 111 -1.14 0.55 -11.18
C PRO A 111 0.17 -0.03 -10.63
N GLY A 112 1.17 -0.28 -11.49
CA GLY A 112 2.39 -0.97 -11.08
C GLY A 112 3.37 -0.13 -10.25
N LEU A 113 3.64 1.11 -10.64
CA LEU A 113 4.60 1.97 -9.94
C LEU A 113 3.96 2.68 -8.75
N VAL A 114 2.72 3.14 -8.89
CA VAL A 114 2.08 3.96 -7.87
C VAL A 114 1.40 3.10 -6.80
N GLY A 115 0.78 1.97 -7.17
CA GLY A 115 0.11 1.09 -6.22
C GLY A 115 1.08 0.34 -5.31
N GLY A 116 2.23 -0.07 -5.84
CA GLY A 116 3.26 -0.75 -5.05
C GLY A 116 4.09 0.20 -4.17
N LEU A 117 4.51 1.36 -4.71
CA LEU A 117 5.52 2.21 -4.09
C LEU A 117 4.96 3.52 -3.53
N LEU A 118 4.21 4.25 -4.34
CA LEU A 118 3.81 5.61 -4.00
C LEU A 118 2.69 5.65 -2.96
N LEU A 119 1.70 4.75 -3.04
CA LEU A 119 0.66 4.65 -2.01
C LEU A 119 1.24 4.24 -0.65
N PRO A 120 2.06 3.17 -0.54
CA PRO A 120 2.58 2.78 0.76
C PRO A 120 3.57 3.81 1.35
N ILE A 121 4.34 4.53 0.53
CA ILE A 121 5.19 5.64 1.01
C ILE A 121 4.33 6.77 1.57
N LEU A 122 3.29 7.19 0.86
CA LEU A 122 2.43 8.29 1.30
C LEU A 122 1.56 7.89 2.50
N GLY A 123 1.19 6.62 2.59
CA GLY A 123 0.53 6.03 3.75
C GLY A 123 1.38 6.08 5.01
N ALA A 124 2.66 5.72 4.90
CA ALA A 124 3.63 5.78 6.00
C ALA A 124 4.12 7.20 6.34
N LEU A 125 3.81 8.20 5.51
CA LEU A 125 4.37 9.55 5.64
C LEU A 125 3.88 10.28 6.90
N PRO A 126 2.57 10.31 7.25
CA PRO A 126 2.10 10.90 8.50
C PRO A 126 2.78 10.29 9.73
N ASP A 127 2.96 8.97 9.75
CA ASP A 127 3.62 8.26 10.86
C ASP A 127 5.10 8.65 10.96
N ALA A 128 5.81 8.67 9.82
CA ALA A 128 7.21 9.10 9.76
C ALA A 128 7.39 10.58 10.15
N MET A 129 6.45 11.47 9.74
CA MET A 129 6.46 12.87 10.13
C MET A 129 6.22 13.02 11.63
N LEU A 130 5.25 12.32 12.21
CA LEU A 130 5.00 12.38 13.64
C LEU A 130 6.24 11.97 14.43
N ILE A 131 6.88 10.84 14.08
CA ILE A 131 8.15 10.41 14.70
C ILE A 131 9.24 11.47 14.53
N LEU A 132 9.39 12.02 13.32
CA LEU A 132 10.43 13.00 13.00
C LEU A 132 10.28 14.28 13.82
N VAL A 133 9.09 14.88 13.83
CA VAL A 133 8.86 16.18 14.47
C VAL A 133 8.89 16.02 16.01
N SER A 134 8.32 14.93 16.54
CA SER A 134 8.44 14.56 17.96
C SER A 134 9.88 14.38 18.44
N GLY A 135 10.77 13.82 17.62
CA GLY A 135 12.19 13.65 17.99
C GLY A 135 13.04 14.90 17.80
N LEU A 136 12.57 15.88 17.03
CA LEU A 136 13.28 17.15 16.80
C LEU A 136 12.87 18.24 17.79
N SER A 137 11.75 18.09 18.48
CA SER A 137 11.25 19.08 19.43
C SER A 137 11.94 18.98 20.79
N GLY A 138 12.05 20.12 21.48
CA GLY A 138 12.41 20.21 22.89
C GLY A 138 13.84 19.79 23.30
N SER A 139 14.00 19.60 24.62
CA SER A 139 15.22 19.13 25.28
C SER A 139 15.38 17.61 25.09
N THR A 140 16.53 17.05 25.47
CA THR A 140 16.77 15.60 25.35
C THR A 140 15.78 14.76 26.15
N GLU A 141 15.29 15.28 27.28
CA GLU A 141 14.32 14.59 28.14
C GLU A 141 12.91 14.60 27.55
N THR A 142 12.45 15.75 27.03
CA THR A 142 11.15 15.83 26.36
C THR A 142 11.17 15.00 25.08
N ALA A 143 12.27 15.02 24.34
CA ALA A 143 12.44 14.19 23.15
C ALA A 143 12.37 12.69 23.48
N GLN A 144 12.90 12.22 24.62
CA GLN A 144 12.78 10.80 25.01
C GLN A 144 11.31 10.39 25.23
N SER A 145 10.52 11.22 25.95
CA SER A 145 9.09 10.93 26.18
C SER A 145 8.28 10.97 24.88
N GLN A 146 8.53 11.99 24.04
CA GLN A 146 7.84 12.15 22.76
C GLN A 146 8.22 11.06 21.75
N VAL A 147 9.46 10.56 21.77
CA VAL A 147 9.91 9.44 20.94
C VAL A 147 9.27 8.12 21.37
N SER A 148 8.92 7.94 22.66
CA SER A 148 8.10 6.80 23.12
C SER A 148 6.71 6.78 22.47
N VAL A 149 6.06 7.95 22.31
CA VAL A 149 4.81 8.10 21.55
C VAL A 149 5.00 7.68 20.09
N GLY A 150 6.12 8.08 19.47
CA GLY A 150 6.46 7.70 18.10
C GLY A 150 6.67 6.19 17.92
N MET A 151 7.35 5.53 18.87
CA MET A 151 7.54 4.07 18.84
C MET A 151 6.23 3.32 19.06
N GLY A 152 5.36 3.81 19.95
CA GLY A 152 4.03 3.25 20.16
C GLY A 152 3.13 3.39 18.95
N LEU A 153 3.19 4.52 18.23
CA LEU A 153 2.56 4.64 16.91
C LEU A 153 3.10 3.60 15.92
N LEU A 154 4.42 3.46 15.77
CA LEU A 154 5.02 2.51 14.83
C LEU A 154 4.56 1.06 15.09
N ALA A 155 4.62 0.65 16.36
CA ALA A 155 4.18 -0.68 16.79
C ALA A 155 2.68 -0.85 16.61
N GLY A 156 1.89 0.13 17.05
CA GLY A 156 0.44 0.13 16.95
C GLY A 156 -0.06 0.08 15.51
N SER A 157 0.52 0.89 14.61
CA SER A 157 0.21 0.92 13.18
C SER A 157 0.42 -0.45 12.55
N THR A 158 1.60 -1.03 12.75
CA THR A 158 1.96 -2.33 12.19
C THR A 158 1.07 -3.45 12.71
N VAL A 159 0.86 -3.49 14.02
CA VAL A 159 0.03 -4.53 14.64
C VAL A 159 -1.42 -4.36 14.21
N MET A 160 -1.98 -3.15 14.23
CA MET A 160 -3.37 -2.89 13.82
C MET A 160 -3.63 -3.28 12.36
N LEU A 161 -2.72 -2.96 11.45
CA LEU A 161 -2.81 -3.34 10.03
C LEU A 161 -2.85 -4.88 9.88
N LEU A 162 -1.96 -5.60 10.55
CA LEU A 162 -1.86 -7.06 10.45
C LEU A 162 -2.90 -7.85 11.25
N THR A 163 -3.65 -7.20 12.14
CA THR A 163 -4.60 -7.86 13.03
C THR A 163 -6.03 -7.42 12.76
N VAL A 164 -6.39 -6.21 13.17
CA VAL A 164 -7.75 -5.67 13.10
C VAL A 164 -8.15 -5.44 11.64
N ILE A 165 -7.31 -4.76 10.85
CA ILE A 165 -7.65 -4.44 9.46
C ILE A 165 -7.59 -5.70 8.61
N TRP A 166 -6.51 -6.48 8.69
CA TRP A 166 -6.38 -7.76 8.00
C TRP A 166 -7.54 -8.72 8.31
N GLY A 167 -7.91 -8.87 9.58
CA GLY A 167 -9.03 -9.71 10.01
C GLY A 167 -10.37 -9.22 9.47
N THR A 168 -10.58 -7.90 9.47
CA THR A 168 -11.80 -7.28 8.92
C THR A 168 -11.88 -7.51 7.41
N CYS A 169 -10.79 -7.38 6.67
CA CYS A 169 -10.74 -7.67 5.23
C CYS A 169 -11.11 -9.13 4.91
N VAL A 170 -10.69 -10.10 5.72
CA VAL A 170 -11.11 -11.51 5.58
C VAL A 170 -12.61 -11.68 5.81
N VAL A 171 -13.17 -11.02 6.84
CA VAL A 171 -14.61 -11.11 7.17
C VAL A 171 -15.48 -10.47 6.10
N VAL A 172 -15.12 -9.26 5.66
CA VAL A 172 -15.88 -8.48 4.68
C VAL A 172 -15.75 -9.09 3.28
N GLY A 173 -14.56 -9.54 2.91
CA GLY A 173 -14.27 -10.13 1.60
C GLY A 173 -14.68 -11.60 1.45
N LYS A 174 -15.33 -12.21 2.45
CA LYS A 174 -15.65 -13.65 2.43
C LYS A 174 -16.52 -14.04 1.23
N CYS A 175 -16.10 -15.10 0.56
CA CYS A 175 -16.81 -15.81 -0.50
C CYS A 175 -16.88 -17.31 -0.20
N ASP A 176 -17.73 -18.02 -0.92
CA ASP A 176 -17.84 -19.47 -0.79
C ASP A 176 -16.56 -20.15 -1.31
N LEU A 177 -16.05 -21.10 -0.53
CA LEU A 177 -14.90 -21.93 -0.91
C LEU A 177 -15.40 -23.21 -1.60
N GLU A 178 -14.93 -23.43 -2.83
CA GLU A 178 -15.03 -24.69 -3.58
C GLU A 178 -13.61 -25.16 -3.93
N GLU A 179 -13.27 -26.42 -3.66
CA GLU A 179 -11.92 -26.97 -3.87
C GLU A 179 -10.77 -26.13 -3.26
N SER A 180 -11.05 -25.46 -2.14
CA SER A 180 -10.13 -24.53 -1.45
C SER A 180 -9.83 -23.24 -2.21
N ILE A 181 -10.63 -22.85 -3.21
CA ILE A 181 -10.56 -21.57 -3.92
C ILE A 181 -11.88 -20.81 -3.71
N ALA A 182 -11.77 -19.51 -3.43
CA ALA A 182 -12.92 -18.63 -3.26
C ALA A 182 -13.53 -18.29 -4.63
N ILE A 183 -14.85 -18.46 -4.76
CA ILE A 183 -15.56 -18.11 -5.99
C ILE A 183 -16.03 -16.66 -5.92
N ASP A 184 -15.68 -15.88 -6.93
CA ASP A 184 -16.02 -14.46 -7.01
C ASP A 184 -17.54 -14.22 -6.92
N GLU A 185 -17.90 -13.20 -6.14
CA GLU A 185 -19.28 -12.71 -5.92
C GLU A 185 -20.29 -13.71 -5.32
N LYS A 186 -19.91 -14.97 -5.06
CA LYS A 186 -20.77 -15.97 -4.42
C LYS A 186 -20.57 -16.02 -2.91
N CYS A 187 -21.63 -15.72 -2.17
CA CYS A 187 -21.65 -15.76 -0.70
C CYS A 187 -22.97 -16.40 -0.22
N THR A 188 -23.18 -17.67 -0.53
CA THR A 188 -24.37 -18.45 -0.15
C THR A 188 -24.21 -19.10 1.22
N LYS A 189 -22.98 -19.46 1.62
CA LYS A 189 -22.68 -20.03 2.93
C LYS A 189 -22.50 -18.87 3.92
N GLY A 190 -23.53 -18.60 4.74
CA GLY A 190 -23.57 -17.51 5.72
C GLY A 190 -22.31 -17.36 6.59
N PHE A 191 -22.29 -17.95 7.78
CA PHE A 191 -21.13 -17.97 8.69
C PHE A 191 -20.55 -19.39 8.76
N SER A 192 -19.88 -19.82 7.70
CA SER A 192 -19.13 -21.09 7.72
C SER A 192 -17.66 -20.82 7.97
N LEU A 193 -17.13 -21.27 9.11
CA LEU A 193 -15.74 -21.00 9.51
C LEU A 193 -14.69 -21.58 8.54
N THR A 194 -15.03 -22.68 7.87
CA THR A 194 -14.15 -23.39 6.92
C THR A 194 -14.69 -23.39 5.49
N GLY A 195 -15.99 -23.17 5.31
CA GLY A 195 -16.64 -23.17 4.00
C GLY A 195 -16.71 -21.81 3.31
N SER A 196 -16.34 -20.71 4.00
CA SER A 196 -16.16 -19.40 3.39
C SER A 196 -14.82 -18.76 3.78
N GLY A 197 -14.31 -17.91 2.90
CA GLY A 197 -13.01 -17.27 3.05
C GLY A 197 -12.61 -16.43 1.85
N VAL A 198 -11.35 -16.04 1.83
CA VAL A 198 -10.77 -15.22 0.77
C VAL A 198 -9.60 -15.96 0.13
N SER A 199 -9.46 -15.85 -1.19
CA SER A 199 -8.30 -16.37 -1.91
C SER A 199 -7.50 -15.23 -2.52
N THR A 200 -6.18 -15.33 -2.45
CA THR A 200 -5.25 -14.41 -3.07
C THR A 200 -4.44 -15.09 -4.15
N ASP A 201 -3.76 -14.28 -4.95
CA ASP A 201 -2.80 -14.74 -5.93
C ASP A 201 -1.43 -15.08 -5.32
N ILE A 202 -0.49 -15.51 -6.17
CA ILE A 202 0.86 -15.86 -5.76
C ILE A 202 1.73 -14.64 -5.43
N TRP A 203 1.44 -13.48 -6.04
CA TRP A 203 2.20 -12.26 -5.83
C TRP A 203 1.96 -11.66 -4.45
N THR A 204 0.73 -11.79 -3.93
CA THR A 204 0.42 -11.45 -2.54
C THR A 204 1.28 -12.25 -1.55
N SER A 205 1.55 -13.54 -1.82
CA SER A 205 2.46 -14.34 -0.98
C SER A 205 3.92 -13.86 -1.08
N TYR A 206 4.37 -13.34 -2.22
CA TYR A 206 5.69 -12.71 -2.31
C TYR A 206 5.75 -11.39 -1.53
N ALA A 207 4.69 -10.58 -1.55
CA ALA A 207 4.59 -9.36 -0.73
C ALA A 207 4.67 -9.69 0.77
N ALA A 208 4.00 -10.75 1.24
CA ALA A 208 4.11 -11.23 2.62
C ALA A 208 5.54 -11.65 3.01
N ARG A 209 6.30 -12.25 2.08
CA ARG A 209 7.72 -12.61 2.32
C ARG A 209 8.60 -11.37 2.43
N ILE A 210 8.37 -10.37 1.58
CA ILE A 210 9.10 -9.10 1.62
C ILE A 210 8.82 -8.40 2.95
N MET A 211 7.57 -8.39 3.40
CA MET A 211 7.20 -7.90 4.73
C MET A 211 7.92 -8.65 5.86
N ALA A 212 8.02 -9.98 5.80
CA ALA A 212 8.78 -10.75 6.80
C ALA A 212 10.29 -10.39 6.80
N ILE A 213 10.86 -10.05 5.64
CA ILE A 213 12.25 -9.58 5.51
C ILE A 213 12.44 -8.18 6.10
N SER A 214 11.42 -7.30 6.03
CA SER A 214 11.47 -5.95 6.61
C SER A 214 11.74 -5.91 8.12
N VAL A 215 11.58 -7.05 8.79
CA VAL A 215 11.75 -7.21 10.23
C VAL A 215 13.23 -7.38 10.63
N ILE A 216 14.12 -7.67 9.68
CA ILE A 216 15.55 -7.92 9.97
C ILE A 216 16.23 -6.74 10.72
N PRO A 217 16.05 -5.46 10.33
CA PRO A 217 16.61 -4.34 11.08
C PRO A 217 16.17 -4.33 12.55
N PHE A 218 14.91 -4.65 12.85
CA PHE A 218 14.41 -4.74 14.23
C PHE A 218 15.14 -5.80 15.05
N VAL A 219 15.46 -6.96 14.46
CA VAL A 219 16.27 -8.00 15.12
C VAL A 219 17.67 -7.47 15.46
N VAL A 220 18.30 -6.76 14.52
CA VAL A 220 19.66 -6.22 14.72
C VAL A 220 19.66 -5.15 15.81
N VAL A 221 18.63 -4.30 15.88
CA VAL A 221 18.49 -3.27 16.91
C VAL A 221 18.30 -3.85 18.30
N GLN A 222 17.85 -5.11 18.46
CA GLN A 222 17.76 -5.75 19.78
C GLN A 222 19.08 -6.34 20.30
N LEU A 223 20.07 -6.54 19.42
CA LEU A 223 21.40 -7.04 19.81
C LEU A 223 22.23 -6.14 20.77
N PRO A 224 22.05 -4.81 20.90
CA PRO A 224 22.78 -3.97 21.85
C PRO A 224 22.61 -4.41 23.31
N GLN A 225 21.49 -5.06 23.67
CA GLN A 225 21.32 -5.59 25.04
C GLN A 225 22.38 -6.64 25.40
N ALA A 226 22.98 -7.31 24.40
CA ALA A 226 24.09 -8.24 24.60
C ALA A 226 25.45 -7.54 24.76
N PHE A 227 25.57 -6.26 24.39
CA PHE A 227 26.83 -5.49 24.48
C PHE A 227 26.77 -4.47 25.62
N LEU A 228 27.58 -4.71 26.66
CA LEU A 228 27.67 -3.85 27.85
C LEU A 228 28.33 -2.47 27.59
N SER A 229 28.93 -2.24 26.41
CA SER A 229 29.65 -1.01 26.09
C SER A 229 28.78 0.05 25.41
N THR A 230 28.85 1.29 25.87
CA THR A 230 28.14 2.46 25.29
C THR A 230 28.49 2.70 23.84
N SER A 231 29.77 2.57 23.46
CA SER A 231 30.22 2.66 22.05
C SER A 231 29.64 1.53 21.19
N GLY A 232 29.44 0.34 21.77
CA GLY A 232 28.79 -0.78 21.10
C GLY A 232 27.32 -0.49 20.78
N ARG A 233 26.58 0.13 21.71
CA ARG A 233 25.17 0.49 21.50
C ARG A 233 24.99 1.49 20.35
N HIS A 234 25.78 2.57 20.32
CA HIS A 234 25.73 3.53 19.21
C HIS A 234 26.09 2.90 17.85
N LEU A 235 27.07 1.99 17.84
CA LEU A 235 27.48 1.29 16.62
C LEU A 235 26.38 0.36 16.10
N VAL A 236 25.66 -0.36 16.97
CA VAL A 236 24.56 -1.24 16.57
C VAL A 236 23.34 -0.45 16.06
N VAL A 237 23.01 0.69 16.69
CA VAL A 237 21.97 1.61 16.19
C VAL A 237 22.33 2.11 14.78
N LEU A 238 23.59 2.51 14.57
CA LEU A 238 24.07 2.97 13.26
C LEU A 238 24.02 1.86 12.20
N ILE A 239 24.48 0.64 12.52
CA ILE A 239 24.41 -0.52 11.61
C ILE A 239 22.95 -0.80 11.23
N SER A 240 22.06 -0.77 12.20
CA SER A 240 20.64 -1.02 11.96
C SER A 240 19.98 0.06 11.10
N MET A 241 20.35 1.33 11.31
CA MET A 241 19.91 2.45 10.47
C MET A 241 20.37 2.28 9.02
N ILE A 242 21.64 1.95 8.81
CA ILE A 242 22.20 1.69 7.47
C ILE A 242 21.48 0.49 6.83
N LEU A 243 21.26 -0.58 7.57
CA LEU A 243 20.57 -1.76 7.08
C LEU A 243 19.11 -1.45 6.68
N SER A 244 18.39 -0.67 7.50
CA SER A 244 17.03 -0.24 7.18
C SER A 244 16.99 0.61 5.90
N LEU A 245 17.92 1.56 5.76
CA LEU A 245 18.03 2.39 4.55
C LEU A 245 18.37 1.55 3.30
N LEU A 246 19.29 0.58 3.41
CA LEU A 246 19.64 -0.30 2.29
C LEU A 246 18.46 -1.19 1.87
N LEU A 247 17.71 -1.74 2.83
CA LEU A 247 16.50 -2.51 2.55
C LEU A 247 15.40 -1.63 1.95
N LEU A 248 15.23 -0.40 2.45
CA LEU A 248 14.29 0.57 1.89
C LEU A 248 14.62 0.90 0.43
N VAL A 249 15.88 1.24 0.13
CA VAL A 249 16.32 1.50 -1.25
C VAL A 249 16.15 0.26 -2.12
N SER A 250 16.50 -0.93 -1.62
CA SER A 250 16.32 -2.19 -2.36
C SER A 250 14.86 -2.48 -2.66
N TYR A 251 13.96 -2.23 -1.71
CA TYR A 251 12.51 -2.36 -1.87
C TYR A 251 11.99 -1.36 -2.92
N CYS A 252 12.39 -0.09 -2.82
CA CYS A 252 12.04 0.93 -3.81
C CYS A 252 12.50 0.54 -5.21
N LEU A 253 13.75 0.07 -5.36
CA LEU A 253 14.27 -0.40 -6.65
C LEU A 253 13.48 -1.61 -7.17
N TYR A 254 13.22 -2.60 -6.31
CA TYR A 254 12.41 -3.78 -6.67
C TYR A 254 11.04 -3.36 -7.23
N GLN A 255 10.35 -2.43 -6.56
CA GLN A 255 9.04 -1.97 -6.99
C GLN A 255 9.07 -1.08 -8.24
N VAL A 256 10.15 -0.32 -8.47
CA VAL A 256 10.31 0.45 -9.72
C VAL A 256 10.58 -0.48 -10.92
N PHE A 257 11.37 -1.54 -10.73
CA PHE A 257 11.74 -2.44 -11.82
C PHE A 257 10.69 -3.52 -12.11
N GLN A 258 9.95 -3.99 -11.11
CA GLN A 258 8.97 -5.06 -11.26
C GLN A 258 7.90 -4.77 -12.35
N PRO A 259 7.27 -3.58 -12.43
CA PRO A 259 6.29 -3.26 -13.47
C PRO A 259 6.89 -3.29 -14.87
N ARG A 260 8.14 -2.83 -15.04
CA ARG A 260 8.85 -2.89 -16.32
C ARG A 260 9.13 -4.33 -16.74
N ILE A 261 9.54 -5.17 -15.80
CA ILE A 261 9.80 -6.60 -16.04
C ILE A 261 8.49 -7.32 -16.38
N GLN A 262 7.42 -7.07 -15.62
CA GLN A 262 6.09 -7.65 -15.87
C GLN A 262 5.51 -7.20 -17.22
N SER A 263 5.71 -5.94 -17.62
CA SER A 263 5.32 -5.42 -18.95
C SER A 263 6.00 -6.14 -20.08
N ARG A 264 7.31 -6.37 -19.96
CA ARG A 264 8.07 -7.16 -20.94
C ARG A 264 7.62 -8.61 -20.96
N ARG A 265 7.39 -9.22 -19.79
CA ARG A 265 6.92 -10.60 -19.68
C ARG A 265 5.53 -10.78 -20.29
N LEU A 266 4.58 -9.89 -19.99
CA LEU A 266 3.25 -9.93 -20.60
C LEU A 266 3.34 -9.78 -22.12
N ALA A 267 4.15 -8.85 -22.63
CA ALA A 267 4.32 -8.67 -24.07
C ALA A 267 4.87 -9.95 -24.74
N TYR A 268 5.85 -10.60 -24.11
CA TYR A 268 6.41 -11.87 -24.56
C TYR A 268 5.38 -13.01 -24.55
N VAL A 269 4.61 -13.16 -23.47
CA VAL A 269 3.57 -14.20 -23.34
C VAL A 269 2.42 -13.94 -24.31
N LYS A 270 2.01 -12.68 -24.49
CA LYS A 270 1.00 -12.25 -25.48
C LYS A 270 1.42 -12.65 -26.88
N HIS A 271 2.67 -12.37 -27.25
CA HIS A 271 3.24 -12.76 -28.54
C HIS A 271 3.27 -14.29 -28.71
N LYS A 272 3.76 -15.03 -27.70
CA LYS A 272 3.79 -16.51 -27.72
C LYS A 272 2.38 -17.12 -27.83
N HIS A 273 1.39 -16.52 -27.16
CA HIS A 273 0.00 -16.97 -27.24
C HIS A 273 -0.59 -16.78 -28.63
N VAL A 274 -0.44 -15.59 -29.24
CA VAL A 274 -0.90 -15.30 -30.61
C VAL A 274 -0.27 -16.28 -31.61
N ILE A 275 1.04 -16.54 -31.51
CA ILE A 275 1.76 -17.51 -32.34
C ILE A 275 1.17 -18.91 -32.17
N SER A 276 1.05 -19.39 -30.92
CA SER A 276 0.54 -20.73 -30.64
C SER A 276 -0.89 -20.94 -31.14
N GLY A 277 -1.74 -19.92 -31.02
CA GLY A 277 -3.12 -19.94 -31.51
C GLY A 277 -3.18 -20.00 -33.03
N LEU A 278 -2.40 -19.16 -33.73
CA LEU A 278 -2.29 -19.20 -35.18
C LEU A 278 -1.79 -20.57 -35.66
N LEU A 279 -0.71 -21.09 -35.07
CA LEU A 279 -0.09 -22.36 -35.47
C LEU A 279 -1.04 -23.55 -35.23
N LYS A 280 -1.74 -23.57 -34.10
CA LYS A 280 -2.78 -24.56 -33.79
C LYS A 280 -3.88 -24.54 -34.85
N HIS A 281 -4.37 -23.35 -35.22
CA HIS A 281 -5.44 -23.20 -36.21
C HIS A 281 -5.00 -23.60 -37.62
N LEU A 282 -3.83 -23.13 -38.07
CA LEU A 282 -3.26 -23.50 -39.38
C LEU A 282 -3.02 -25.02 -39.47
N ARG A 283 -2.62 -25.66 -38.36
CA ARG A 283 -2.41 -27.12 -38.31
C ARG A 283 -3.72 -27.89 -38.41
N MET A 284 -4.76 -27.46 -37.70
CA MET A 284 -6.09 -28.08 -37.81
C MET A 284 -6.63 -27.97 -39.24
N ARG A 285 -6.49 -26.80 -39.88
CA ARG A 285 -6.95 -26.57 -41.26
C ARG A 285 -6.18 -27.38 -42.31
N SER A 286 -4.93 -27.72 -42.03
CA SER A 286 -4.07 -28.54 -42.90
C SER A 286 -4.02 -30.03 -42.53
N MET A 287 -4.89 -30.48 -41.62
CA MET A 287 -4.92 -31.87 -41.12
C MET A 287 -3.56 -32.36 -40.61
N GLY A 288 -2.78 -31.50 -39.95
CA GLY A 288 -1.50 -31.89 -39.33
C GLY A 288 -0.28 -31.86 -40.25
N LYS A 289 -0.45 -31.66 -41.57
CA LYS A 289 0.63 -31.84 -42.57
C LYS A 289 1.42 -30.58 -42.92
N LEU A 290 1.49 -29.57 -42.04
CA LEU A 290 2.23 -28.32 -42.28
C LEU A 290 3.73 -28.54 -42.54
N ILE A 291 4.30 -29.56 -41.91
CA ILE A 291 5.73 -29.89 -41.97
C ILE A 291 5.85 -31.38 -42.28
N LYS A 292 6.83 -31.73 -43.11
CA LYS A 292 7.16 -33.10 -43.50
C LYS A 292 7.95 -33.79 -42.39
N GLU A 293 8.06 -35.12 -42.45
CA GLU A 293 8.80 -35.92 -41.45
C GLU A 293 10.30 -35.53 -41.34
N ASP A 294 10.86 -34.90 -42.37
CA ASP A 294 12.24 -34.39 -42.42
C ASP A 294 12.42 -33.00 -41.74
N GLY A 295 11.36 -32.44 -41.15
CA GLY A 295 11.36 -31.10 -40.55
C GLY A 295 11.28 -29.95 -41.57
N SER A 296 11.13 -30.24 -42.86
CA SER A 296 10.97 -29.23 -43.90
C SER A 296 9.51 -28.78 -44.06
N PRO A 297 9.26 -27.50 -44.38
CA PRO A 297 7.90 -27.00 -44.61
C PRO A 297 7.25 -27.70 -45.80
N ASN A 298 6.01 -28.15 -45.64
CA ASN A 298 5.27 -28.73 -46.75
C ASN A 298 4.77 -27.63 -47.70
N LYS A 299 5.62 -27.24 -48.66
CA LYS A 299 5.39 -26.13 -49.59
C LYS A 299 4.03 -26.21 -50.29
N GLU A 300 3.58 -27.40 -50.69
CA GLU A 300 2.28 -27.56 -51.38
C GLU A 300 1.09 -27.18 -50.49
N ILE A 301 1.16 -27.50 -49.20
CA ILE A 301 0.10 -27.22 -48.23
C ILE A 301 0.18 -25.77 -47.77
N LEU A 302 1.39 -25.24 -47.57
CA LEU A 302 1.59 -23.83 -47.25
C LEU A 302 1.14 -22.92 -48.38
N GLN A 303 1.41 -23.29 -49.63
CA GLN A 303 0.94 -22.53 -50.80
C GLN A 303 -0.59 -22.57 -50.94
N LYS A 304 -1.23 -23.70 -50.60
CA LYS A 304 -2.71 -23.78 -50.53
C LYS A 304 -3.28 -22.90 -49.42
N LEU A 305 -2.66 -22.90 -48.24
CA LEU A 305 -3.05 -22.05 -47.12
C LEU A 305 -2.87 -20.57 -47.46
N PHE A 306 -1.74 -20.21 -48.05
CA PHE A 306 -1.44 -18.85 -48.51
C PHE A 306 -2.52 -18.34 -49.46
N LYS A 307 -2.84 -19.09 -50.52
CA LYS A 307 -3.92 -18.77 -51.47
C LYS A 307 -5.33 -18.74 -50.86
N THR A 308 -5.51 -19.31 -49.67
CA THR A 308 -6.79 -19.26 -48.97
C THR A 308 -6.90 -18.00 -48.09
N ILE A 309 -5.76 -17.40 -47.75
CA ILE A 309 -5.67 -16.17 -46.95
C ILE A 309 -5.63 -14.95 -47.87
N ASP A 310 -4.84 -15.03 -48.95
CA ASP A 310 -4.78 -14.10 -50.08
C ASP A 310 -6.11 -14.17 -50.87
N ALA A 311 -7.01 -13.24 -50.55
CA ALA A 311 -8.38 -13.23 -51.03
C ALA A 311 -8.51 -12.53 -52.38
N ASP A 312 -7.64 -11.56 -52.67
CA ASP A 312 -7.60 -10.84 -53.95
C ASP A 312 -6.62 -11.46 -54.97
N SER A 313 -5.86 -12.47 -54.55
CA SER A 313 -4.89 -13.22 -55.37
C SER A 313 -3.77 -12.33 -55.93
N ASP A 314 -3.40 -11.28 -55.21
CA ASP A 314 -2.30 -10.38 -55.58
C ASP A 314 -0.91 -10.99 -55.33
N GLY A 315 -0.86 -12.15 -54.67
CA GLY A 315 0.36 -12.89 -54.37
C GLY A 315 1.00 -12.49 -53.04
N ASN A 316 0.38 -11.59 -52.29
CA ASN A 316 0.81 -11.08 -51.00
C ASN A 316 -0.34 -11.19 -49.98
N ILE A 317 -0.02 -11.12 -48.69
CA ILE A 317 -1.05 -11.02 -47.63
C ILE A 317 -0.99 -9.62 -47.05
N SER A 318 -2.03 -8.85 -47.32
CA SER A 318 -2.21 -7.51 -46.80
C SER A 318 -2.61 -7.51 -45.31
N LYS A 319 -2.45 -6.37 -44.64
CA LYS A 319 -2.91 -6.18 -43.25
C LYS A 319 -4.41 -6.48 -43.08
N ALA A 320 -5.22 -6.19 -44.09
CA ALA A 320 -6.67 -6.42 -44.07
C ALA A 320 -7.02 -7.91 -44.14
N GLU A 321 -6.32 -8.68 -44.97
CA GLU A 321 -6.52 -10.14 -45.10
C GLU A 321 -6.00 -10.87 -43.87
N LEU A 322 -4.87 -10.42 -43.32
CA LEU A 322 -4.36 -10.92 -42.05
C LEU A 322 -5.34 -10.63 -40.90
N LYS A 323 -5.99 -9.46 -40.89
CA LYS A 323 -7.07 -9.14 -39.94
C LYS A 323 -8.27 -10.06 -40.13
N ALA A 324 -8.70 -10.32 -41.36
CA ALA A 324 -9.78 -11.26 -41.64
C ALA A 324 -9.45 -12.68 -41.15
N LEU A 325 -8.20 -13.12 -41.28
CA LEU A 325 -7.73 -14.39 -40.71
C LEU A 325 -7.80 -14.39 -39.18
N VAL A 326 -7.31 -13.32 -38.53
CA VAL A 326 -7.35 -13.17 -37.05
C VAL A 326 -8.79 -13.19 -36.52
N VAL A 327 -9.71 -12.47 -37.17
CA VAL A 327 -11.15 -12.48 -36.86
C VAL A 327 -11.75 -13.87 -37.05
N GLY A 328 -11.41 -14.53 -38.17
CA GLY A 328 -11.93 -15.84 -38.54
C GLY A 328 -11.42 -16.97 -37.64
N ILE A 329 -10.21 -16.84 -37.09
CA ILE A 329 -9.68 -17.78 -36.10
C ILE A 329 -10.52 -17.77 -34.82
N ARG A 330 -11.22 -16.67 -34.54
CA ARG A 330 -11.84 -16.34 -33.25
C ARG A 330 -10.94 -16.83 -32.13
N PHE A 331 -10.09 -15.96 -31.60
CA PHE A 331 -9.46 -16.22 -30.31
C PHE A 331 -10.57 -16.24 -29.24
N GLU A 332 -11.41 -17.30 -29.20
CA GLU A 332 -12.69 -17.41 -28.48
C GLU A 332 -12.52 -17.31 -26.95
N GLU A 333 -11.30 -17.11 -26.48
CA GLU A 333 -10.94 -17.31 -25.09
C GLU A 333 -10.16 -16.14 -24.48
N ILE A 334 -9.79 -15.11 -25.25
CA ILE A 334 -9.02 -13.95 -24.76
C ILE A 334 -9.47 -12.67 -25.45
N ASN A 335 -9.75 -11.60 -24.68
CA ASN A 335 -9.94 -10.22 -25.17
C ASN A 335 -8.61 -9.65 -25.72
N LEU A 336 -8.17 -10.18 -26.87
CA LEU A 336 -7.05 -9.65 -27.64
C LEU A 336 -7.60 -8.63 -28.63
N ASP A 337 -7.11 -7.40 -28.55
CA ASP A 337 -7.34 -6.42 -29.62
C ASP A 337 -6.81 -6.99 -30.94
N GLU A 338 -7.73 -7.15 -31.89
CA GLU A 338 -7.45 -7.74 -33.21
C GLU A 338 -6.38 -6.95 -33.94
N ASP A 339 -6.36 -5.63 -33.78
CA ASP A 339 -5.39 -4.76 -34.45
C ASP A 339 -3.97 -4.93 -33.87
N ASP A 340 -3.83 -5.10 -32.55
CA ASP A 340 -2.54 -5.42 -31.90
C ASP A 340 -2.05 -6.83 -32.25
N ALA A 341 -2.96 -7.79 -32.42
CA ALA A 341 -2.60 -9.13 -32.90
C ALA A 341 -2.07 -9.08 -34.33
N VAL A 342 -2.76 -8.37 -35.22
CA VAL A 342 -2.35 -8.19 -36.62
C VAL A 342 -1.01 -7.47 -36.72
N GLU A 343 -0.78 -6.41 -35.94
CA GLU A 343 0.51 -5.70 -35.94
C GLU A 343 1.68 -6.60 -35.53
N LYS A 344 1.48 -7.47 -34.52
CA LYS A 344 2.49 -8.43 -34.08
C LYS A 344 2.77 -9.51 -35.11
N LEU A 345 1.72 -10.04 -35.73
CA LEU A 345 1.86 -11.02 -36.79
C LEU A 345 2.61 -10.40 -37.98
N MET A 346 2.22 -9.19 -38.41
CA MET A 346 2.89 -8.48 -39.50
C MET A 346 4.37 -8.29 -39.19
N LYS A 347 4.71 -7.74 -38.02
CA LYS A 347 6.11 -7.53 -37.60
C LYS A 347 6.96 -8.80 -37.56
N ALA A 348 6.34 -9.96 -37.43
CA ALA A 348 7.05 -11.22 -37.31
C ALA A 348 7.18 -12.00 -38.62
N PHE A 349 6.26 -11.81 -39.57
CA PHE A 349 6.32 -12.40 -40.90
C PHE A 349 7.01 -11.47 -41.92
N ASP A 350 6.62 -10.19 -41.95
CA ASP A 350 7.16 -9.16 -42.85
C ASP A 350 8.61 -8.81 -42.46
N THR A 351 9.54 -9.51 -43.11
CA THR A 351 10.99 -9.37 -42.88
C THR A 351 11.57 -8.27 -43.77
N SER A 352 10.98 -8.09 -44.95
CA SER A 352 11.31 -7.06 -45.93
C SER A 352 10.90 -5.65 -45.52
N ARG A 353 9.93 -5.53 -44.59
CA ARG A 353 9.29 -4.31 -44.06
C ARG A 353 8.53 -3.51 -45.12
N ASP A 354 7.94 -4.19 -46.09
CA ASP A 354 7.13 -3.56 -47.14
C ASP A 354 5.64 -3.44 -46.77
N GLY A 355 5.25 -3.94 -45.59
CA GLY A 355 3.88 -3.90 -45.08
C GLY A 355 2.97 -4.98 -45.67
N GLN A 356 3.54 -5.95 -46.39
CA GLN A 356 2.87 -7.10 -46.97
C GLN A 356 3.64 -8.38 -46.58
N ILE A 357 3.02 -9.55 -46.74
CA ILE A 357 3.70 -10.84 -46.46
C ILE A 357 3.67 -11.66 -47.74
N ASP A 358 4.85 -11.94 -48.30
CA ASP A 358 4.98 -12.80 -49.48
C ASP A 358 4.97 -14.31 -49.09
N LEU A 359 4.89 -15.18 -50.11
CA LEU A 359 4.84 -16.63 -49.90
C LEU A 359 6.10 -17.19 -49.21
N ASP A 360 7.27 -16.62 -49.49
CA ASP A 360 8.54 -17.07 -48.94
C ASP A 360 8.68 -16.63 -47.48
N GLU A 361 8.29 -15.40 -47.15
CA GLU A 361 8.17 -14.86 -45.79
C GLU A 361 7.18 -15.67 -44.96
N PHE A 362 5.99 -15.97 -45.52
CA PHE A 362 5.00 -16.82 -44.87
C PHE A 362 5.56 -18.22 -44.58
N THR A 363 6.22 -18.85 -45.57
CA THR A 363 6.79 -20.20 -45.43
C THR A 363 7.92 -20.24 -44.39
N GLN A 364 8.81 -19.24 -44.41
CA GLN A 364 9.92 -19.13 -43.46
C GLN A 364 9.44 -18.80 -42.04
N GLY A 365 8.45 -17.92 -41.91
CA GLY A 365 7.85 -17.56 -40.62
C GLY A 365 7.20 -18.76 -39.94
N ILE A 366 6.41 -19.56 -40.68
CA ILE A 366 5.81 -20.79 -40.15
C ILE A 366 6.88 -21.81 -39.74
N LYS A 367 7.93 -21.98 -40.56
CA LYS A 367 9.06 -22.87 -40.23
C LYS A 367 9.70 -22.47 -38.90
N LYS A 368 10.08 -21.20 -38.78
CA LYS A 368 10.75 -20.64 -37.60
C LYS A 368 9.91 -20.80 -36.33
N TRP A 369 8.62 -20.46 -36.39
CA TRP A 369 7.73 -20.57 -35.23
C TRP A 369 7.44 -22.00 -34.82
N PHE A 370 7.40 -22.92 -35.78
CA PHE A 370 7.29 -24.33 -35.46
C PHE A 370 8.55 -24.85 -34.76
N GLU A 371 9.75 -24.47 -35.22
CA GLU A 371 11.02 -24.79 -34.56
C GLU A 371 11.06 -24.22 -33.13
N GLU A 372 10.68 -22.96 -32.94
CA GLU A 372 10.59 -22.30 -31.62
C GLU A 372 9.58 -22.99 -30.67
N ALA A 373 8.44 -23.44 -31.20
CA ALA A 373 7.43 -24.17 -30.44
C ALA A 373 7.90 -25.59 -30.05
N THR A 374 8.78 -26.20 -30.85
CA THR A 374 9.28 -27.56 -30.65
C THR A 374 10.53 -27.60 -29.74
N GLN A 375 11.35 -26.55 -29.72
CA GLN A 375 12.52 -26.45 -28.83
C GLN A 375 12.17 -26.19 -27.35
N SER A 376 10.92 -25.85 -27.04
CA SER A 376 10.46 -25.57 -25.67
C SER A 376 10.12 -26.83 -24.83
N GLY A 377 10.27 -28.05 -25.37
CA GLY A 377 10.04 -29.33 -24.67
C GLY A 377 10.30 -30.54 -25.59
N VAL A 378 11.28 -31.39 -25.26
CA VAL A 378 12.00 -32.27 -26.21
C VAL A 378 11.28 -33.60 -26.58
N THR A 379 11.57 -34.03 -27.82
CA THR A 379 11.39 -35.33 -28.54
C THR A 379 10.11 -35.52 -29.35
N LEU A 380 10.28 -35.46 -30.68
CA LEU A 380 9.26 -35.66 -31.71
C LEU A 380 9.03 -37.16 -31.97
N GLU A 381 7.81 -37.64 -31.71
CA GLU A 381 7.24 -38.76 -32.49
C GLU A 381 6.20 -38.22 -33.49
N PRO A 382 6.10 -38.81 -34.70
CA PRO A 382 5.78 -38.02 -35.89
C PRO A 382 4.30 -37.72 -36.15
N ASP A 383 3.32 -38.39 -35.53
CA ASP A 383 1.98 -38.39 -36.16
C ASP A 383 0.77 -38.12 -35.25
N PHE A 384 0.92 -38.10 -33.91
CA PHE A 384 -0.21 -37.83 -33.00
C PHE A 384 0.12 -36.92 -31.80
N GLY A 385 1.34 -36.95 -31.27
CA GLY A 385 1.72 -36.20 -30.06
C GLY A 385 1.85 -34.68 -30.24
N THR A 386 2.14 -34.19 -31.45
CA THR A 386 2.43 -32.76 -31.67
C THR A 386 1.18 -31.88 -31.64
N ILE A 387 0.00 -32.40 -32.02
CA ILE A 387 -1.25 -31.64 -31.89
C ILE A 387 -1.57 -31.46 -30.41
N THR A 388 -1.48 -32.54 -29.63
CA THR A 388 -1.65 -32.51 -28.16
C THR A 388 -0.65 -31.55 -27.51
N HIS A 389 0.59 -31.50 -28.00
CA HIS A 389 1.61 -30.56 -27.52
C HIS A 389 1.28 -29.10 -27.86
N LEU A 390 0.87 -28.79 -29.09
CA LEU A 390 0.49 -27.43 -29.47
C LEU A 390 -0.77 -26.97 -28.74
N THR A 391 -1.74 -27.86 -28.50
CA THR A 391 -2.87 -27.56 -27.61
C THR A 391 -2.42 -27.30 -26.18
N ASN A 392 -1.52 -28.13 -25.62
CA ASN A 392 -1.00 -27.93 -24.27
C ASN A 392 -0.22 -26.61 -24.15
N LEU A 393 0.64 -26.29 -25.12
CA LEU A 393 1.42 -25.05 -25.15
C LEU A 393 0.53 -23.81 -25.33
N HIS A 394 -0.50 -23.92 -26.17
CA HIS A 394 -1.51 -22.87 -26.31
C HIS A 394 -2.28 -22.66 -24.99
N GLU A 395 -2.61 -23.74 -24.29
CA GLU A 395 -3.33 -23.69 -23.03
C GLU A 395 -2.46 -23.20 -21.86
N GLU A 396 -1.17 -23.55 -21.84
CA GLU A 396 -0.18 -22.99 -20.91
C GLU A 396 0.03 -21.49 -21.12
N THR A 397 0.22 -21.06 -22.37
CA THR A 397 0.39 -19.62 -22.68
C THR A 397 -0.88 -18.83 -22.41
N LYS A 398 -2.06 -19.42 -22.62
CA LYS A 398 -3.35 -18.86 -22.22
C LYS A 398 -3.42 -18.69 -20.71
N LYS A 399 -3.08 -19.72 -19.93
CA LYS A 399 -3.05 -19.65 -18.46
C LYS A 399 -2.07 -18.57 -17.98
N GLU A 400 -0.84 -18.54 -18.52
CA GLU A 400 0.15 -17.53 -18.17
C GLU A 400 -0.31 -16.11 -18.55
N TYR A 401 -0.94 -15.94 -19.72
CA TYR A 401 -1.51 -14.66 -20.16
C TYR A 401 -2.63 -14.21 -19.24
N SER A 402 -3.59 -15.09 -18.91
CA SER A 402 -4.70 -14.76 -18.01
C SER A 402 -4.22 -14.33 -16.62
N LEU A 403 -3.16 -14.95 -16.10
CA LEU A 403 -2.56 -14.59 -14.82
C LEU A 403 -1.90 -13.20 -14.87
N LEU A 404 -1.30 -12.83 -16.01
CA LEU A 404 -0.60 -11.56 -16.19
C LEU A 404 -1.51 -10.40 -16.64
N VAL A 405 -2.65 -10.68 -17.28
CA VAL A 405 -3.65 -9.67 -17.69
C VAL A 405 -4.57 -9.29 -16.54
N ASP A 406 -4.90 -10.24 -15.66
CA ASP A 406 -5.64 -9.94 -14.42
C ASP A 406 -4.89 -8.94 -13.53
N HIS A 407 -3.59 -8.71 -13.77
CA HIS A 407 -2.80 -7.65 -13.10
C HIS A 407 -2.93 -6.26 -13.72
N ARG A 408 -3.52 -6.11 -14.92
CA ARG A 408 -3.41 -4.89 -15.72
C ARG A 408 -4.75 -4.22 -16.04
N ASP A 409 -5.82 -4.99 -16.20
CA ASP A 409 -7.09 -4.45 -16.71
C ASP A 409 -7.99 -3.92 -15.59
N GLU A 410 -7.72 -2.72 -15.08
CA GLU A 410 -8.82 -1.75 -15.01
C GLU A 410 -8.43 -0.69 -16.04
N ALA A 411 -9.26 -0.59 -17.09
CA ALA A 411 -9.08 0.40 -18.14
C ALA A 411 -8.96 1.78 -17.46
N VAL A 412 -7.79 2.40 -17.61
CA VAL A 412 -7.59 3.81 -17.26
C VAL A 412 -8.64 4.56 -18.07
N GLU A 413 -9.70 5.03 -17.41
CA GLU A 413 -10.64 5.95 -18.03
C GLU A 413 -9.82 7.08 -18.65
N SER A 414 -10.07 7.34 -19.93
CA SER A 414 -9.33 8.33 -20.71
C SER A 414 -9.35 9.66 -19.98
N ILE A 415 -8.23 10.02 -19.36
CA ILE A 415 -8.15 11.17 -18.45
C ILE A 415 -8.36 12.44 -19.26
N GLU A 416 -9.43 13.15 -18.94
CA GLU A 416 -9.68 14.49 -19.43
C GLU A 416 -8.64 15.45 -18.78
N ASN A 417 -7.71 15.95 -19.59
CA ASN A 417 -6.59 16.84 -19.23
C ASN A 417 -5.62 16.33 -18.14
N PRO A 418 -4.58 15.54 -18.51
CA PRO A 418 -3.60 14.97 -17.57
C PRO A 418 -2.83 16.02 -16.75
N ARG A 419 -2.63 17.22 -17.30
CA ARG A 419 -1.94 18.33 -16.60
C ARG A 419 -2.74 18.84 -15.41
N TRP A 420 -4.06 18.95 -15.54
CA TRP A 420 -4.93 19.44 -14.46
C TRP A 420 -5.05 18.40 -13.34
N THR A 421 -5.21 17.13 -13.70
CA THR A 421 -5.24 16.02 -12.74
C THR A 421 -3.91 15.91 -11.97
N THR A 422 -2.77 16.07 -12.67
CA THR A 422 -1.45 16.11 -12.02
C THR A 422 -1.33 17.29 -11.04
N PHE A 423 -1.72 18.50 -11.47
CA PHE A 423 -1.68 19.69 -10.62
C PHE A 423 -2.55 19.52 -9.37
N LYS A 424 -3.77 19.00 -9.54
CA LYS A 424 -4.71 18.71 -8.45
C LYS A 424 -4.15 17.67 -7.48
N ALA A 425 -3.53 16.60 -7.99
CA ALA A 425 -2.89 15.57 -7.18
C ALA A 425 -1.76 16.16 -6.33
N VAL A 426 -0.84 16.90 -6.95
CA VAL A 426 0.28 17.56 -6.25
C VAL A 426 -0.23 18.53 -5.18
N LEU A 427 -1.26 19.32 -5.48
CA LEU A 427 -1.85 20.25 -4.52
C LEU A 427 -2.43 19.52 -3.30
N LEU A 428 -3.13 18.40 -3.51
CA LEU A 428 -3.69 17.59 -2.42
C LEU A 428 -2.60 16.96 -1.55
N LEU A 429 -1.53 16.44 -2.17
CA LEU A 429 -0.37 15.88 -1.47
C LEU A 429 0.35 16.94 -0.62
N LEU A 430 0.57 18.13 -1.17
CA LEU A 430 1.17 19.25 -0.44
C LEU A 430 0.29 19.69 0.72
N LEU A 431 -1.02 19.87 0.47
CA LEU A 431 -1.97 20.28 1.51
C LEU A 431 -2.00 19.29 2.67
N GLY A 432 -2.11 17.99 2.39
CA GLY A 432 -2.13 16.98 3.45
C GLY A 432 -0.79 16.89 4.19
N THR A 433 0.34 17.09 3.51
CA THR A 433 1.67 17.10 4.15
C THR A 433 1.82 18.28 5.10
N VAL A 434 1.35 19.47 4.70
CA VAL A 434 1.35 20.67 5.55
C VAL A 434 0.45 20.47 6.77
N ILE A 435 -0.73 19.87 6.60
CA ILE A 435 -1.63 19.55 7.71
C ILE A 435 -0.94 18.56 8.67
N ALA A 436 -0.36 17.47 8.16
CA ALA A 436 0.31 16.48 8.99
C ALA A 436 1.48 17.10 9.79
N ALA A 437 2.32 17.91 9.15
CA ALA A 437 3.42 18.58 9.81
C ALA A 437 2.97 19.61 10.87
N ALA A 438 1.87 20.34 10.62
CA ALA A 438 1.38 21.36 11.54
C ALA A 438 0.65 20.81 12.78
N PHE A 439 0.07 19.60 12.70
CA PHE A 439 -0.70 19.01 13.80
C PHE A 439 -0.02 17.79 14.44
N ALA A 440 1.15 17.36 13.96
CA ALA A 440 1.92 16.28 14.57
C ALA A 440 2.35 16.60 16.01
N ASP A 441 3.05 17.71 16.26
CA ASP A 441 3.51 18.04 17.63
C ASP A 441 2.36 18.27 18.60
N PRO A 442 1.32 19.07 18.29
CA PRO A 442 0.22 19.28 19.22
C PRO A 442 -0.52 17.98 19.56
N LEU A 443 -0.57 17.02 18.64
CA LEU A 443 -1.15 15.71 18.90
C LEU A 443 -0.29 14.90 19.88
N VAL A 444 1.03 14.89 19.68
CA VAL A 444 1.97 14.19 20.56
C VAL A 444 1.97 14.80 21.96
N ASP A 445 1.96 16.14 22.05
CA ASP A 445 1.86 16.84 23.33
C ASP A 445 0.53 16.55 24.04
N ALA A 446 -0.58 16.46 23.30
CA ALA A 446 -1.86 16.08 23.89
C ALA A 446 -1.85 14.65 24.44
N VAL A 447 -1.17 13.71 23.76
CA VAL A 447 -0.98 12.32 24.24
C VAL A 447 -0.09 12.28 25.48
N ASP A 448 1.01 13.03 25.50
CA ASP A 448 1.94 13.08 26.64
C ASP A 448 1.29 13.71 27.88
N ASN A 449 0.56 14.81 27.69
CA ASN A 449 -0.22 15.46 28.75
C ASN A 449 -1.37 14.57 29.25
N PHE A 450 -2.01 13.80 28.36
CA PHE A 450 -3.03 12.82 28.76
C PHE A 450 -2.42 11.66 29.57
N SER A 451 -1.25 11.18 29.16
CA SER A 451 -0.46 10.17 29.88
C SER A 451 -0.15 10.64 31.30
N SER A 452 0.39 11.84 31.44
CA SER A 452 0.70 12.46 32.73
C SER A 452 -0.55 12.61 33.62
N ALA A 453 -1.69 13.00 33.04
CA ALA A 453 -2.93 13.19 33.78
C ALA A 453 -3.65 11.88 34.19
N THR A 454 -3.44 10.78 33.45
CA THR A 454 -4.08 9.49 33.72
C THR A 454 -3.16 8.46 34.37
N SER A 455 -1.86 8.75 34.46
CA SER A 455 -0.82 7.81 34.89
C SER A 455 -0.74 6.54 34.04
N ILE A 456 -1.26 6.58 32.81
CA ILE A 456 -1.12 5.52 31.80
C ILE A 456 0.03 5.93 30.89
N PRO A 457 1.03 5.08 30.59
CA PRO A 457 2.13 5.47 29.73
C PRO A 457 1.67 5.91 28.35
N SER A 458 2.34 6.94 27.84
CA SER A 458 2.13 7.55 26.54
C SER A 458 2.21 6.51 25.40
N PHE A 459 3.05 5.48 25.54
CA PHE A 459 3.10 4.32 24.64
C PHE A 459 1.72 3.66 24.43
N PHE A 460 1.00 3.24 25.48
CA PHE A 460 -0.26 2.50 25.31
C PHE A 460 -1.35 3.34 24.67
N ILE A 461 -1.38 4.63 25.00
CA ILE A 461 -2.31 5.59 24.40
C ILE A 461 -1.97 5.73 22.92
N SER A 462 -0.69 5.89 22.59
CA SER A 462 -0.22 6.04 21.21
C SER A 462 -0.45 4.80 20.37
N PHE A 463 -0.22 3.60 20.91
CA PHE A 463 -0.42 2.30 20.24
C PHE A 463 -1.87 2.07 19.79
N ILE A 464 -2.83 2.61 20.52
CA ILE A 464 -4.27 2.43 20.22
C ILE A 464 -4.81 3.64 19.46
N ALA A 465 -4.61 4.85 19.97
CA ALA A 465 -5.30 6.04 19.49
C ALA A 465 -4.72 6.61 18.19
N LEU A 466 -3.39 6.64 18.06
CA LEU A 466 -2.75 7.30 16.91
C LEU A 466 -2.91 6.50 15.61
N PRO A 467 -2.74 5.17 15.57
CA PRO A 467 -3.00 4.38 14.37
C PRO A 467 -4.43 4.52 13.85
N LEU A 468 -5.42 4.69 14.73
CA LEU A 468 -6.80 4.94 14.31
C LEU A 468 -6.96 6.28 13.58
N ALA A 469 -6.15 7.27 13.91
CA ALA A 469 -6.14 8.57 13.22
C ALA A 469 -5.35 8.51 11.91
N THR A 470 -4.15 7.91 11.91
CA THR A 470 -3.24 7.96 10.76
C THR A 470 -3.53 6.90 9.69
N ASN A 471 -3.89 5.67 10.09
CA ASN A 471 -4.14 4.56 9.15
C ASN A 471 -5.62 4.37 8.78
N SER A 472 -6.53 5.22 9.26
CA SER A 472 -7.97 5.02 8.98
C SER A 472 -8.31 5.22 7.50
N SER A 473 -7.61 6.07 6.76
CA SER A 473 -7.80 6.17 5.31
C SER A 473 -7.45 4.87 4.59
N GLU A 474 -6.34 4.23 4.98
CA GLU A 474 -5.91 2.92 4.45
C GLU A 474 -6.86 1.80 4.87
N ALA A 475 -7.31 1.81 6.12
CA ALA A 475 -8.25 0.83 6.63
C ALA A 475 -9.58 0.89 5.84
N VAL A 476 -10.10 2.09 5.60
CA VAL A 476 -11.34 2.30 4.86
C VAL A 476 -11.19 1.89 3.40
N SER A 477 -10.10 2.28 2.71
CA SER A 477 -9.86 1.87 1.33
C SER A 477 -9.73 0.35 1.21
N ALA A 478 -8.97 -0.29 2.10
CA ALA A 478 -8.79 -1.74 2.15
C ALA A 478 -10.11 -2.48 2.36
N ILE A 479 -10.95 -2.01 3.28
CA ILE A 479 -12.27 -2.62 3.56
C ILE A 479 -13.22 -2.46 2.37
N ILE A 480 -13.29 -1.25 1.77
CA ILE A 480 -14.11 -1.00 0.58
C ILE A 480 -13.67 -1.92 -0.56
N PHE A 481 -12.36 -2.07 -0.79
CA PHE A 481 -11.85 -2.89 -1.87
C PHE A 481 -12.08 -4.38 -1.62
N ALA A 482 -11.90 -4.85 -0.37
CA ALA A 482 -12.26 -6.22 0.03
C ALA A 482 -13.76 -6.50 -0.15
N SER A 483 -14.64 -5.52 0.07
CA SER A 483 -16.09 -5.67 -0.09
C SER A 483 -16.55 -5.97 -1.52
N ARG A 484 -15.69 -5.76 -2.52
CA ARG A 484 -15.96 -6.11 -3.92
C ARG A 484 -16.04 -7.63 -4.16
N LYS A 485 -15.59 -8.47 -3.21
CA LYS A 485 -15.72 -9.95 -3.25
C LYS A 485 -15.16 -10.61 -4.52
N LYS A 486 -14.08 -10.03 -5.06
CA LYS A 486 -13.31 -10.58 -6.18
C LYS A 486 -11.93 -11.00 -5.71
N LYS A 487 -11.41 -12.11 -6.23
CA LYS A 487 -10.05 -12.61 -5.94
C LYS A 487 -8.99 -11.55 -6.21
N ARG A 488 -9.10 -10.83 -7.32
CA ARG A 488 -8.20 -9.72 -7.65
C ARG A 488 -8.28 -8.61 -6.62
N SER A 489 -9.49 -8.20 -6.26
CA SER A 489 -9.66 -7.13 -5.27
C SER A 489 -9.05 -7.52 -3.93
N ALA A 490 -9.32 -8.73 -3.46
CA ALA A 490 -8.68 -9.26 -2.25
C ALA A 490 -7.14 -9.30 -2.35
N SER A 491 -6.60 -9.79 -3.46
CA SER A 491 -5.13 -9.91 -3.65
C SER A 491 -4.44 -8.56 -3.57
N LEU A 492 -5.02 -7.54 -4.21
CA LEU A 492 -4.54 -6.16 -4.15
C LEU A 492 -4.66 -5.59 -2.74
N THR A 493 -5.80 -5.75 -2.06
CA THR A 493 -5.98 -5.30 -0.66
C THR A 493 -4.89 -5.89 0.26
N PHE A 494 -4.67 -7.20 0.22
CA PHE A 494 -3.66 -7.83 1.08
C PHE A 494 -2.23 -7.44 0.69
N SER A 495 -1.94 -7.29 -0.60
CA SER A 495 -0.64 -6.81 -1.08
C SER A 495 -0.37 -5.37 -0.64
N GLU A 496 -1.38 -4.51 -0.66
CA GLU A 496 -1.33 -3.12 -0.18
C GLU A 496 -1.06 -3.09 1.33
N LEU A 497 -1.78 -3.89 2.12
CA LEU A 497 -1.56 -3.99 3.57
C LEU A 497 -0.13 -4.45 3.91
N TYR A 498 0.38 -5.49 3.23
CA TYR A 498 1.76 -5.95 3.44
C TYR A 498 2.80 -4.92 2.98
N GLY A 499 2.49 -4.17 1.92
CA GLY A 499 3.30 -3.05 1.45
C GLY A 499 3.35 -1.89 2.44
N ALA A 500 2.21 -1.50 3.02
CA ALA A 500 2.11 -0.48 4.05
C ALA A 500 2.91 -0.87 5.29
N VAL A 501 2.78 -2.12 5.77
CA VAL A 501 3.58 -2.63 6.89
C VAL A 501 5.08 -2.63 6.57
N THR A 502 5.47 -3.04 5.36
CA THR A 502 6.88 -3.01 4.92
C THR A 502 7.42 -1.57 4.95
N MET A 503 6.62 -0.60 4.50
CA MET A 503 7.01 0.80 4.51
C MET A 503 7.11 1.38 5.92
N ASN A 504 6.12 1.12 6.79
CA ASN A 504 6.18 1.52 8.20
C ASN A 504 7.44 0.94 8.86
N ASN A 505 7.68 -0.36 8.68
CA ASN A 505 8.84 -1.05 9.25
C ASN A 505 10.19 -0.50 8.76
N LEU A 506 10.33 -0.13 7.50
CA LEU A 506 11.62 0.33 6.96
C LEU A 506 11.80 1.85 7.09
N LEU A 507 10.82 2.64 6.62
CA LEU A 507 10.89 4.10 6.61
C LEU A 507 10.82 4.68 8.02
N CYS A 508 9.79 4.33 8.79
CA CYS A 508 9.61 4.91 10.13
C CYS A 508 10.72 4.45 11.08
N LEU A 509 11.17 3.18 11.00
CA LEU A 509 12.32 2.73 11.78
C LEU A 509 13.61 3.45 11.36
N ALA A 510 13.85 3.69 10.07
CA ALA A 510 15.03 4.42 9.63
C ALA A 510 15.04 5.86 10.17
N VAL A 511 13.88 6.55 10.13
CA VAL A 511 13.72 7.89 10.71
C VAL A 511 13.93 7.86 12.23
N PHE A 512 13.34 6.88 12.91
CA PHE A 512 13.48 6.68 14.36
C PHE A 512 14.94 6.46 14.77
N LEU A 513 15.64 5.52 14.12
CA LEU A 513 17.05 5.23 14.42
C LEU A 513 17.96 6.41 14.09
N ALA A 514 17.66 7.17 13.03
CA ALA A 514 18.39 8.39 12.71
C ALA A 514 18.25 9.45 13.82
N LEU A 515 17.05 9.62 14.37
CA LEU A 515 16.81 10.52 15.51
C LEU A 515 17.56 10.07 16.76
N VAL A 516 17.44 8.78 17.13
CA VAL A 516 18.15 8.21 18.28
C VAL A 516 19.66 8.40 18.15
N TYR A 517 20.21 8.20 16.94
CA TYR A 517 21.63 8.38 16.68
C TYR A 517 22.08 9.85 16.75
N VAL A 518 21.35 10.77 16.12
CA VAL A 518 21.71 12.21 16.05
C VAL A 518 21.53 12.92 17.39
N ARG A 519 20.46 12.59 18.14
CA ARG A 519 20.16 13.20 19.45
C ARG A 519 20.83 12.46 20.61
N GLY A 520 21.42 11.29 20.37
CA GLY A 520 22.07 10.49 21.42
C GLY A 520 21.07 9.93 22.44
N LEU A 521 19.86 9.59 22.00
CA LEU A 521 18.82 9.04 22.87
C LEU A 521 19.15 7.61 23.29
N THR A 522 18.60 7.19 24.43
CA THR A 522 18.73 5.81 24.90
C THR A 522 17.74 4.91 24.18
N TRP A 523 18.18 3.70 23.83
CA TRP A 523 17.30 2.66 23.30
C TRP A 523 16.75 1.82 24.45
N ASP A 524 15.46 1.97 24.75
CA ASP A 524 14.70 1.33 25.82
C ASP A 524 13.37 0.73 25.33
N PHE A 525 13.27 0.46 24.02
CA PHE A 525 12.02 0.03 23.34
C PHE A 525 12.00 -1.46 22.98
N SER A 526 12.49 -2.31 23.88
CA SER A 526 12.76 -3.71 23.55
C SER A 526 11.49 -4.57 23.47
N SER A 527 10.53 -4.33 24.36
CA SER A 527 9.26 -5.05 24.43
C SER A 527 8.35 -4.70 23.23
N GLU A 528 8.34 -3.44 22.81
CA GLU A 528 7.59 -2.92 21.67
C GLU A 528 8.08 -3.55 20.36
N VAL A 529 9.40 -3.56 20.17
CA VAL A 529 10.01 -4.19 18.98
C VAL A 529 9.77 -5.70 18.96
N LEU A 530 9.77 -6.36 20.12
CA LEU A 530 9.46 -7.79 20.21
C LEU A 530 8.03 -8.10 19.75
N VAL A 531 7.08 -7.24 20.08
CA VAL A 531 5.70 -7.39 19.61
C VAL A 531 5.60 -7.24 18.09
N ILE A 532 6.26 -6.24 17.51
CA ILE A 532 6.32 -6.07 16.04
C ILE A 532 6.91 -7.34 15.41
N LEU A 533 8.03 -7.85 15.96
CA LEU A 533 8.70 -9.06 15.52
C LEU A 533 7.75 -10.27 15.49
N ILE A 534 7.08 -10.55 16.60
CA ILE A 534 6.18 -11.70 16.74
C ILE A 534 5.03 -11.58 15.73
N VAL A 535 4.35 -10.43 15.67
CA VAL A 535 3.19 -10.24 14.80
C VAL A 535 3.57 -10.34 13.33
N CYS A 536 4.66 -9.68 12.92
CA CYS A 536 5.12 -9.70 11.53
C CYS A 536 5.60 -11.10 11.11
N ILE A 537 6.30 -11.84 11.97
CA ILE A 537 6.77 -13.19 11.65
C ILE A 537 5.60 -14.17 11.58
N VAL A 538 4.67 -14.14 12.54
CA VAL A 538 3.51 -15.04 12.56
C VAL A 538 2.61 -14.80 11.35
N MET A 539 2.21 -13.54 11.11
CA MET A 539 1.34 -13.20 9.98
C MET A 539 2.07 -13.33 8.65
N GLY A 540 3.35 -12.94 8.58
CA GLY A 540 4.19 -13.07 7.40
C GLY A 540 4.41 -14.53 7.00
N ALA A 541 4.73 -15.42 7.95
CA ALA A 541 4.83 -16.85 7.68
C ALA A 541 3.48 -17.44 7.24
N PHE A 542 2.40 -17.10 7.93
CA PHE A 542 1.06 -17.56 7.61
C PHE A 542 0.66 -17.20 6.17
N ALA A 543 0.83 -15.94 5.78
CA ALA A 543 0.51 -15.44 4.43
C ALA A 543 1.52 -15.85 3.34
N SER A 544 2.75 -16.24 3.72
CA SER A 544 3.79 -16.70 2.78
C SER A 544 3.55 -18.12 2.26
N PHE A 545 2.94 -18.98 3.09
CA PHE A 545 2.71 -20.38 2.76
C PHE A 545 1.26 -20.69 2.37
N ARG A 546 0.31 -19.82 2.72
CA ARG A 546 -1.10 -19.97 2.35
C ARG A 546 -1.56 -18.87 1.42
N ARG A 547 -2.30 -19.27 0.38
CA ARG A 547 -2.97 -18.37 -0.56
C ARG A 547 -4.47 -18.22 -0.28
N THR A 548 -5.00 -19.06 0.61
CA THR A 548 -6.42 -19.08 0.93
C THR A 548 -6.60 -18.92 2.43
N PHE A 549 -7.40 -17.92 2.79
CA PHE A 549 -7.66 -17.47 4.14
C PHE A 549 -9.11 -17.80 4.49
N PRO A 550 -9.39 -18.99 5.05
CA PRO A 550 -10.71 -19.33 5.56
C PRO A 550 -11.10 -18.44 6.73
N LEU A 551 -12.40 -18.24 6.96
CA LEU A 551 -12.92 -17.26 7.91
C LEU A 551 -12.34 -17.39 9.34
N TRP A 552 -12.03 -18.59 9.82
CA TRP A 552 -11.44 -18.80 11.15
C TRP A 552 -10.09 -18.09 11.35
N THR A 553 -9.36 -17.76 10.28
CA THR A 553 -8.08 -17.06 10.38
C THR A 553 -8.26 -15.63 10.86
N SER A 554 -9.42 -15.01 10.58
CA SER A 554 -9.77 -13.69 11.12
C SER A 554 -9.79 -13.70 12.65
N SER A 555 -10.24 -14.80 13.28
CA SER A 555 -10.27 -14.93 14.73
C SER A 555 -8.86 -14.93 15.34
N ILE A 556 -7.89 -15.56 14.67
CA ILE A 556 -6.47 -15.50 15.10
C ILE A 556 -5.95 -14.08 14.99
N ALA A 557 -6.19 -13.41 13.86
CA ALA A 557 -5.76 -12.04 13.65
C ALA A 557 -6.33 -11.10 14.73
N PHE A 558 -7.63 -11.19 15.03
CA PHE A 558 -8.26 -10.37 16.06
C PHE A 558 -7.75 -10.67 17.48
N LEU A 559 -7.44 -11.93 17.80
CA LEU A 559 -6.89 -12.30 19.12
C LEU A 559 -5.44 -11.83 19.30
N LEU A 560 -4.69 -11.70 18.21
CA LEU A 560 -3.30 -11.28 18.24
C LEU A 560 -3.13 -9.80 18.67
N TYR A 561 -4.13 -8.95 18.42
CA TYR A 561 -4.13 -7.54 18.84
C TYR A 561 -4.15 -7.37 20.38
N PRO A 562 -5.16 -7.85 21.14
CA PRO A 562 -5.13 -7.76 22.60
C PRO A 562 -3.99 -8.58 23.22
N PHE A 563 -3.58 -9.69 22.59
CA PHE A 563 -2.40 -10.44 23.01
C PHE A 563 -1.13 -9.57 22.96
N SER A 564 -0.96 -8.78 21.90
CA SER A 564 0.19 -7.89 21.77
C SER A 564 0.25 -6.83 22.88
N LEU A 565 -0.87 -6.18 23.19
CA LEU A 565 -0.97 -5.21 24.29
C LEU A 565 -0.70 -5.86 25.65
N ALA A 566 -1.26 -7.04 25.90
CA ALA A 566 -1.02 -7.79 27.13
C ALA A 566 0.44 -8.21 27.25
N LEU A 567 1.09 -8.58 26.15
CA LEU A 567 2.50 -8.96 26.14
C LEU A 567 3.39 -7.77 26.50
N VAL A 568 3.20 -6.60 25.90
CA VAL A 568 3.97 -5.39 26.28
C VAL A 568 3.75 -5.07 27.77
N TYR A 569 2.50 -5.07 28.22
CA TYR A 569 2.18 -4.80 29.62
C TYR A 569 2.90 -5.75 30.59
N VAL A 570 2.92 -7.06 30.29
CA VAL A 570 3.61 -8.04 31.14
C VAL A 570 5.12 -7.83 31.10
N LEU A 571 5.70 -7.60 29.93
CA LEU A 571 7.15 -7.43 29.79
C LEU A 571 7.66 -6.17 30.49
N ASP A 572 6.96 -5.04 30.35
CA ASP A 572 7.39 -3.78 30.94
C ASP A 572 7.12 -3.74 32.44
N TYR A 573 5.92 -4.11 32.89
CA TYR A 573 5.52 -3.90 34.29
C TYR A 573 5.84 -5.07 35.21
N VAL A 574 5.85 -6.30 34.70
CA VAL A 574 6.13 -7.49 35.51
C VAL A 574 7.61 -7.83 35.47
N PHE A 575 8.21 -7.79 34.28
CA PHE A 575 9.61 -8.17 34.09
C PHE A 575 10.59 -6.98 34.05
N GLY A 576 10.10 -5.74 33.92
CA GLY A 576 10.97 -4.56 33.81
C GLY A 576 11.84 -4.59 32.55
N TRP A 577 11.33 -5.17 31.46
CA TRP A 577 12.11 -5.45 30.26
C TRP A 577 12.02 -4.30 29.24
N SER A 578 12.63 -3.16 29.61
CA SER A 578 12.83 -1.98 28.74
C SER A 578 14.19 -2.02 28.05
#